data_AF-A0A6P7L7X9-F1
#
_entry.id   AF-A0A6P7L7X9-F1
#
_cell.length_a   1.000
_cell.length_b   1.000
_cell.length_c   1.000
_cell.angle_alpha   90.00
_cell.angle_beta   90.00
_cell.angle_gamma   90.00
#
_symmetry.space_group_name_H-M   'P 1'
#
loop_
_entity.id
_entity.type
_entity.pdbx_description
1 polymer ?
#
loop_
_entity_poly.entity_id
_entity_poly.type
_entity_poly.pdbx_seq_one_letter_code
_entity_poly.pdbx_strand_id
1 'polypeptide(L)'
;MQRSKQMAMGRKKFNMDPKKGIRFLIDSNLLKITSDDIAQFLYKGEGLNKTAIGDYLGERDDFNIKVLHAFLDLHEFTDLNLVQALRQFLWSFRLPGEAQKIDRMMEAFAQRYCHCNPGVFQSTDTCYVLSFAVIMLNTSLHNPNVKDKPSVQRFTAMNRCINDGGDLPEELLRNLYDSIKNEPFKIPEDDGNDLTHTFFNPDREGWLLKLGGGRVKTWKRRWFILTDNCLYYFEYTTDKEPRGIIPLENLSIREVEDSKKPNCFELFIPDHKDQVIKACKTEADGRVVEGNHTFYRISAPTAEEKDEWINSIRAAISKDPFYEMLAARKKKVSSLKGL
;
A
#
# COMPACT_ATOMS: atom_id res chain seq x y z
N MET A 1 -7.85 42.00 15.56
CA MET A 1 -6.40 41.83 15.32
C MET A 1 -5.76 40.75 16.20
N GLN A 2 -5.99 40.73 17.53
CA GLN A 2 -5.42 39.72 18.44
C GLN A 2 -5.94 38.30 18.21
N ARG A 3 -7.26 38.11 18.05
CA ARG A 3 -7.88 36.80 17.76
C ARG A 3 -7.33 36.13 16.49
N SER A 4 -7.16 36.91 15.41
CA SER A 4 -6.58 36.43 14.15
C SER A 4 -5.11 36.02 14.30
N LYS A 5 -4.31 36.77 15.06
CA LYS A 5 -2.92 36.40 15.39
C LYS A 5 -2.85 35.10 16.19
N GLN A 6 -3.73 34.92 17.18
CA GLN A 6 -3.80 33.68 17.95
C GLN A 6 -4.25 32.49 17.08
N MET A 7 -5.21 32.70 16.18
CA MET A 7 -5.64 31.67 15.22
C MET A 7 -4.47 31.23 14.31
N ALA A 8 -3.72 32.18 13.75
CA ALA A 8 -2.54 31.89 12.93
C ALA A 8 -1.46 31.12 13.73
N MET A 9 -1.23 31.51 15.00
CA MET A 9 -0.33 30.79 15.89
C MET A 9 -0.80 29.36 16.18
N GLY A 10 -2.11 29.17 16.40
CA GLY A 10 -2.71 27.85 16.62
C GLY A 10 -2.57 26.93 15.41
N ARG A 11 -2.82 27.44 14.19
CA ARG A 11 -2.56 26.71 12.93
C ARG A 11 -1.09 26.32 12.78
N LYS A 12 -0.17 27.26 13.06
CA LYS A 12 1.29 26.99 13.03
C LYS A 12 1.68 25.90 14.03
N LYS A 13 1.12 25.92 15.24
CA LYS A 13 1.32 24.88 16.26
C LYS A 13 0.75 23.53 15.81
N PHE A 14 -0.44 23.52 15.23
CA PHE A 14 -1.06 22.30 14.69
C PHE A 14 -0.18 21.64 13.63
N ASN A 15 0.35 22.43 12.69
CA ASN A 15 1.21 21.90 11.62
C ASN A 15 2.55 21.32 12.13
N MET A 16 2.96 21.65 13.36
CA MET A 16 4.14 21.04 14.00
C MET A 16 3.77 19.86 14.90
N ASP A 17 2.66 19.97 15.63
CA ASP A 17 2.15 18.97 16.57
C ASP A 17 0.62 19.16 16.65
N PRO A 18 -0.15 18.30 15.97
CA PRO A 18 -1.59 18.43 15.87
C PRO A 18 -2.29 18.47 17.24
N LYS A 19 -1.87 17.61 18.17
CA LYS A 19 -2.44 17.53 19.53
C LYS A 19 -2.21 18.83 20.31
N LYS A 20 -0.98 19.38 20.28
CA LYS A 20 -0.68 20.66 20.92
C LYS A 20 -1.37 21.85 20.26
N GLY A 21 -1.52 21.83 18.92
CA GLY A 21 -2.22 22.85 18.17
C GLY A 21 -3.70 22.93 18.54
N ILE A 22 -4.40 21.79 18.54
CA ILE A 22 -5.80 21.70 18.98
C ILE A 22 -5.95 22.17 20.42
N ARG A 23 -5.09 21.70 21.33
CA ARG A 23 -5.12 22.11 22.75
C ARG A 23 -4.95 23.63 22.92
N PHE A 24 -3.98 24.23 22.22
CA PHE A 24 -3.78 25.68 22.26
C PHE A 24 -5.01 26.45 21.77
N LEU A 25 -5.67 25.99 20.71
CA LEU A 25 -6.88 26.61 20.18
C LEU A 25 -8.05 26.52 21.17
N ILE A 26 -8.16 25.39 21.88
CA ILE A 26 -9.16 25.19 22.95
C ILE A 26 -8.87 26.12 24.14
N ASP A 27 -7.63 26.10 24.66
CA ASP A 27 -7.23 26.92 25.81
C ASP A 27 -7.36 28.43 25.52
N SER A 28 -7.25 28.83 24.25
CA SER A 28 -7.44 30.20 23.79
C SER A 28 -8.90 30.58 23.49
N ASN A 29 -9.86 29.69 23.77
CA ASN A 29 -11.29 29.84 23.42
C ASN A 29 -11.55 30.12 21.93
N LEU A 30 -10.70 29.58 21.05
CA LEU A 30 -10.82 29.69 19.59
C LEU A 30 -11.49 28.48 18.96
N LEU A 31 -11.47 27.33 19.66
CA LEU A 31 -12.06 26.07 19.23
C LEU A 31 -12.74 25.41 20.43
N LYS A 32 -13.90 24.80 20.23
CA LYS A 32 -14.58 24.05 21.30
C LYS A 32 -14.03 22.63 21.36
N ILE A 33 -14.09 22.03 22.55
CA ILE A 33 -13.65 20.65 22.80
C ILE A 33 -14.74 19.61 22.45
N THR A 34 -15.29 19.71 21.23
CA THR A 34 -16.25 18.72 20.71
C THR A 34 -15.69 18.07 19.46
N SER A 35 -16.12 16.85 19.16
CA SER A 35 -15.74 16.14 17.93
C SER A 35 -16.09 16.95 16.68
N ASP A 36 -17.30 17.50 16.66
CA ASP A 36 -17.89 18.22 15.53
C ASP A 36 -17.19 19.54 15.25
N ASP A 37 -16.89 20.33 16.28
CA ASP A 37 -16.18 21.61 16.11
C ASP A 37 -14.75 21.39 15.60
N ILE A 38 -14.06 20.37 16.11
CA ILE A 38 -12.71 20.01 15.67
C ILE A 38 -12.75 19.44 14.25
N ALA A 39 -13.67 18.53 13.94
CA ALA A 39 -13.87 18.01 12.60
C ALA A 39 -14.13 19.12 11.58
N GLN A 40 -15.00 20.08 11.92
CA GLN A 40 -15.29 21.24 11.07
C GLN A 40 -14.07 22.14 10.86
N PHE A 41 -13.24 22.31 11.89
CA PHE A 41 -11.97 23.04 11.79
C PHE A 41 -10.99 22.34 10.85
N LEU A 42 -10.82 21.02 10.99
CA LEU A 42 -9.96 20.22 10.12
C LEU A 42 -10.48 20.20 8.68
N TYR A 43 -11.78 20.05 8.47
CA TYR A 43 -12.41 20.00 7.15
C TYR A 43 -12.29 21.31 6.39
N LYS A 44 -12.39 22.46 7.08
CA LYS A 44 -12.12 23.77 6.47
C LYS A 44 -10.66 23.90 6.02
N GLY A 45 -9.72 23.28 6.74
CA GLY A 45 -8.32 23.13 6.33
C GLY A 45 -7.52 24.43 6.14
N GLU A 46 -8.07 25.59 6.51
CA GLU A 46 -7.50 26.88 6.14
C GLU A 46 -6.14 27.11 6.83
N GLY A 47 -5.05 27.03 6.07
CA GLY A 47 -3.69 27.17 6.59
C GLY A 47 -3.19 25.96 7.40
N LEU A 48 -3.85 24.81 7.28
CA LEU A 48 -3.44 23.56 7.89
C LEU A 48 -2.67 22.69 6.89
N ASN A 49 -1.62 22.04 7.37
CA ASN A 49 -0.91 21.02 6.61
C ASN A 49 -1.77 19.74 6.55
N LYS A 50 -1.95 19.18 5.35
CA LYS A 50 -2.86 18.06 5.15
C LYS A 50 -2.31 16.71 5.63
N THR A 51 -1.00 16.56 5.72
CA THR A 51 -0.35 15.43 6.40
C THR A 51 -0.63 15.47 7.90
N ALA A 52 -0.50 16.64 8.53
CA ALA A 52 -0.82 16.83 9.94
C ALA A 52 -2.31 16.54 10.26
N ILE A 53 -3.22 16.83 9.31
CA ILE A 53 -4.64 16.42 9.42
C ILE A 53 -4.76 14.89 9.39
N GLY A 54 -4.15 14.23 8.40
CA GLY A 54 -4.17 12.78 8.27
C GLY A 54 -3.60 12.06 9.50
N ASP A 55 -2.48 12.54 10.03
CA ASP A 55 -1.85 12.02 11.24
C ASP A 55 -2.79 12.09 12.44
N TYR A 56 -3.43 13.25 12.67
CA TYR A 56 -4.35 13.44 13.78
C TYR A 56 -5.61 12.58 13.66
N LEU A 57 -6.22 12.51 12.47
CA LEU A 57 -7.42 11.71 12.22
C LEU A 57 -7.13 10.21 12.29
N GLY A 58 -5.91 9.79 11.94
CA GLY A 58 -5.47 8.41 11.97
C GLY A 58 -5.14 7.88 13.38
N GLU A 59 -5.03 8.73 14.41
CA GLU A 59 -4.71 8.29 15.77
C GLU A 59 -5.73 7.30 16.36
N ARG A 60 -5.27 6.43 17.27
CA ARG A 60 -6.11 5.38 17.90
C ARG A 60 -6.92 5.84 19.11
N ASP A 61 -6.69 7.08 19.56
CA ASP A 61 -7.35 7.61 20.75
C ASP A 61 -8.86 7.75 20.50
N ASP A 62 -9.70 7.35 21.47
CA ASP A 62 -11.17 7.35 21.32
C ASP A 62 -11.74 8.70 20.84
N PHE A 63 -11.13 9.79 21.29
CA PHE A 63 -11.54 11.13 20.88
C PHE A 63 -11.19 11.42 19.41
N ASN A 64 -10.02 11.00 18.94
CA ASN A 64 -9.61 11.12 17.54
C ASN A 64 -10.50 10.29 16.62
N ILE A 65 -10.90 9.08 17.06
CA ILE A 65 -11.85 8.23 16.33
C ILE A 65 -13.20 8.96 16.17
N LYS A 66 -13.72 9.59 17.24
CA LYS A 66 -14.95 10.40 17.15
C LYS A 66 -14.81 11.58 16.19
N VAL A 67 -13.66 12.26 16.21
CA VAL A 67 -13.37 13.37 15.27
C VAL A 67 -13.31 12.84 13.83
N LEU A 68 -12.71 11.68 13.57
CA LEU A 68 -12.66 11.04 12.24
C LEU A 68 -14.07 10.76 11.70
N HIS A 69 -14.96 10.18 12.51
CA HIS A 69 -16.34 9.95 12.08
C HIS A 69 -17.08 11.27 11.80
N ALA A 70 -16.99 12.25 12.70
CA ALA A 70 -17.58 13.58 12.47
C ALA A 70 -17.00 14.28 11.23
N PHE A 71 -15.71 14.09 10.93
CA PHE A 71 -15.06 14.63 9.74
C PHE A 71 -15.57 13.98 8.45
N LEU A 72 -15.83 12.68 8.47
CA LEU A 72 -16.44 11.95 7.36
C LEU A 72 -17.92 12.31 7.18
N ASP A 73 -18.63 12.63 8.25
CA ASP A 73 -20.01 13.09 8.18
C ASP A 73 -20.16 14.44 7.46
N LEU A 74 -19.10 15.25 7.42
CA LEU A 74 -19.02 16.49 6.63
C LEU A 74 -18.82 16.23 5.12
N HIS A 75 -18.54 14.99 4.71
CA HIS A 75 -18.48 14.62 3.30
C HIS A 75 -19.84 14.14 2.80
N GLU A 76 -20.30 14.75 1.69
CA GLU A 76 -21.55 14.40 1.01
C GLU A 76 -21.26 13.38 -0.11
N PHE A 77 -21.41 12.10 0.21
CA PHE A 77 -21.17 11.00 -0.75
C PHE A 77 -22.43 10.48 -1.44
N THR A 78 -23.61 10.99 -1.10
CA THR A 78 -24.88 10.56 -1.70
C THR A 78 -24.84 10.79 -3.22
N ASP A 79 -25.28 9.78 -3.98
CA ASP A 79 -25.32 9.77 -5.45
C ASP A 79 -23.95 9.90 -6.14
N LEU A 80 -22.84 9.85 -5.39
CA LEU A 80 -21.50 9.77 -5.95
C LEU A 80 -21.09 8.31 -6.11
N ASN A 81 -20.44 8.00 -7.23
CA ASN A 81 -19.75 6.72 -7.36
C ASN A 81 -18.49 6.68 -6.47
N LEU A 82 -17.95 5.48 -6.28
CA LEU A 82 -16.82 5.26 -5.37
C LEU A 82 -15.59 6.11 -5.71
N VAL A 83 -15.26 6.28 -6.99
CA VAL A 83 -14.11 7.10 -7.42
C VAL A 83 -14.35 8.58 -7.10
N GLN A 84 -15.55 9.10 -7.33
CA GLN A 84 -15.90 10.49 -7.01
C GLN A 84 -15.81 10.75 -5.50
N ALA A 85 -16.34 9.83 -4.68
CA ALA A 85 -16.23 9.92 -3.22
C ALA A 85 -14.77 9.85 -2.76
N LEU A 86 -13.96 8.93 -3.31
CA LEU A 86 -12.53 8.84 -3.01
C LEU A 86 -11.78 10.13 -3.40
N ARG A 87 -12.10 10.77 -4.53
CA ARG A 87 -11.50 12.05 -4.92
C ARG A 87 -11.77 13.14 -3.89
N GLN A 88 -13.00 13.26 -3.40
CA GLN A 88 -13.31 14.25 -2.36
C GLN A 88 -12.60 13.92 -1.05
N PHE A 89 -12.62 12.65 -0.64
CA PHE A 89 -12.00 12.19 0.60
C PHE A 89 -10.48 12.43 0.61
N LEU A 90 -9.77 11.98 -0.43
CA LEU A 90 -8.32 12.11 -0.57
C LEU A 90 -7.87 13.54 -0.88
N TRP A 91 -8.78 14.44 -1.26
CA TRP A 91 -8.49 15.87 -1.36
C TRP A 91 -8.43 16.55 0.01
N SER A 92 -9.14 16.04 1.01
CA SER A 92 -9.29 16.72 2.30
C SER A 92 -8.06 16.57 3.22
N PHE A 93 -7.24 15.53 3.03
CA PHE A 93 -6.04 15.25 3.82
C PHE A 93 -5.07 14.32 3.06
N ARG A 94 -3.86 14.10 3.59
CA ARG A 94 -2.89 13.12 3.09
C ARG A 94 -2.99 11.84 3.90
N LEU A 95 -3.08 10.67 3.25
CA LEU A 95 -3.06 9.40 3.98
C LEU A 95 -1.75 9.25 4.77
N PRO A 96 -1.82 8.81 6.03
CA PRO A 96 -0.63 8.55 6.85
C PRO A 96 0.16 7.34 6.31
N GLY A 97 1.42 7.20 6.70
CA GLY A 97 2.27 6.08 6.26
C GLY A 97 2.04 4.78 7.03
N GLU A 98 1.53 4.86 8.26
CA GLU A 98 1.35 3.69 9.11
C GLU A 98 0.08 2.91 8.73
N ALA A 99 0.25 1.62 8.39
CA ALA A 99 -0.82 0.69 7.99
C ALA A 99 -2.09 0.76 8.88
N GLN A 100 -1.91 0.78 10.20
CA GLN A 100 -3.01 0.81 11.16
C GLN A 100 -3.81 2.11 11.12
N LYS A 101 -3.18 3.23 10.76
CA LYS A 101 -3.86 4.51 10.59
C LYS A 101 -4.64 4.52 9.28
N ILE A 102 -4.02 4.05 8.19
CA ILE A 102 -4.68 3.90 6.88
C ILE A 102 -5.94 3.03 7.01
N ASP A 103 -5.84 1.89 7.70
CA ASP A 103 -6.97 0.99 7.93
C ASP A 103 -8.15 1.70 8.60
N ARG A 104 -7.90 2.40 9.71
CA ARG A 104 -8.93 3.16 10.43
C ARG A 104 -9.63 4.17 9.53
N MET A 105 -8.85 4.93 8.75
CA MET A 105 -9.39 5.97 7.88
C MET A 105 -10.21 5.38 6.73
N MET A 106 -9.72 4.32 6.10
CA MET A 106 -10.40 3.68 4.97
C MET A 106 -11.61 2.85 5.40
N GLU A 107 -11.58 2.24 6.60
CA GLU A 107 -12.74 1.59 7.22
C GLU A 107 -13.85 2.62 7.47
N ALA A 108 -13.52 3.74 8.12
CA ALA A 108 -14.49 4.79 8.37
C ALA A 108 -15.06 5.39 7.07
N PHE A 109 -14.21 5.59 6.04
CA PHE A 109 -14.66 6.01 4.72
C PHE A 109 -15.64 5.01 4.10
N ALA A 110 -15.31 3.71 4.12
CA ALA A 110 -16.17 2.67 3.55
C ALA A 110 -17.53 2.60 4.26
N GLN A 111 -17.55 2.74 5.59
CA GLN A 111 -18.77 2.80 6.38
C GLN A 111 -19.63 4.00 5.96
N ARG A 112 -19.02 5.19 5.88
CA ARG A 112 -19.71 6.41 5.47
C ARG A 112 -20.26 6.32 4.04
N TYR A 113 -19.47 5.81 3.09
CA TYR A 113 -19.90 5.64 1.70
C TYR A 113 -21.11 4.70 1.60
N CYS A 114 -21.07 3.54 2.27
CA CYS A 114 -22.19 2.58 2.27
C CYS A 114 -23.44 3.15 2.94
N HIS A 115 -23.28 3.98 3.97
CA HIS A 115 -24.40 4.68 4.61
C HIS A 115 -25.07 5.68 3.66
N CYS A 116 -24.28 6.45 2.90
CA CYS A 116 -24.80 7.41 1.92
C CYS A 116 -25.37 6.74 0.66
N ASN A 117 -24.91 5.54 0.31
CA ASN A 117 -25.28 4.84 -0.92
C ASN A 117 -25.75 3.40 -0.61
N PRO A 118 -26.90 3.24 0.08
CA PRO A 118 -27.39 1.93 0.48
C PRO A 118 -27.69 1.05 -0.75
N GLY A 119 -27.30 -0.22 -0.68
CA GLY A 119 -27.55 -1.22 -1.72
C GLY A 119 -26.54 -1.28 -2.86
N VAL A 120 -25.56 -0.37 -2.92
CA VAL A 120 -24.47 -0.41 -3.92
C VAL A 120 -23.51 -1.58 -3.65
N PHE A 121 -23.19 -1.83 -2.38
CA PHE A 121 -22.31 -2.92 -1.93
C PHE A 121 -23.01 -3.76 -0.87
N GLN A 122 -22.75 -5.06 -0.82
CA GLN A 122 -23.34 -5.97 0.18
C GLN A 122 -22.77 -5.74 1.58
N SER A 123 -21.51 -5.33 1.66
CA SER A 123 -20.80 -5.09 2.92
C SER A 123 -19.85 -3.90 2.84
N THR A 124 -19.57 -3.32 4.01
CA THR A 124 -18.49 -2.34 4.18
C THR A 124 -17.15 -2.92 3.73
N ASP A 125 -16.89 -4.20 4.01
CA ASP A 125 -15.67 -4.90 3.58
C ASP A 125 -15.54 -4.90 2.04
N THR A 126 -16.64 -5.09 1.29
CA THR A 126 -16.65 -4.97 -0.18
C THR A 126 -16.21 -3.57 -0.63
N CYS A 127 -16.82 -2.52 -0.06
CA CYS A 127 -16.49 -1.13 -0.38
C CYS A 127 -15.03 -0.81 -0.05
N TYR A 128 -14.54 -1.27 1.10
CA TYR A 128 -13.17 -1.10 1.55
C TYR A 128 -12.18 -1.74 0.58
N VAL A 129 -12.35 -3.04 0.26
CA VAL A 129 -11.41 -3.76 -0.62
C VAL A 129 -11.45 -3.18 -2.03
N LEU A 130 -12.62 -2.82 -2.55
CA LEU A 130 -12.75 -2.18 -3.86
C LEU A 130 -12.10 -0.79 -3.88
N SER A 131 -12.16 -0.03 -2.79
CA SER A 131 -11.49 1.26 -2.68
C SER A 131 -9.98 1.12 -2.86
N PHE A 132 -9.37 0.12 -2.22
CA PHE A 132 -7.95 -0.18 -2.44
C PHE A 132 -7.66 -0.69 -3.85
N ALA A 133 -8.55 -1.49 -4.45
CA ALA A 133 -8.40 -1.91 -5.83
C ALA A 133 -8.40 -0.71 -6.80
N VAL A 134 -9.22 0.31 -6.53
CA VAL A 134 -9.27 1.57 -7.28
C VAL A 134 -8.00 2.40 -7.06
N ILE A 135 -7.49 2.49 -5.83
CA ILE A 135 -6.22 3.18 -5.54
C ILE A 135 -5.04 2.47 -6.24
N MET A 136 -4.98 1.13 -6.17
CA MET A 136 -4.06 0.29 -6.94
C MET A 136 -4.14 0.65 -8.43
N LEU A 137 -5.35 0.67 -8.98
CA LEU A 137 -5.57 0.94 -10.39
C LEU A 137 -5.00 2.31 -10.79
N ASN A 138 -5.14 3.33 -9.94
CA ASN A 138 -4.55 4.65 -10.17
C ASN A 138 -3.04 4.56 -10.35
N THR A 139 -2.35 3.88 -9.43
CA THR A 139 -0.90 3.66 -9.55
C THR A 139 -0.59 2.87 -10.82
N SER A 140 -1.31 1.77 -11.10
CA SER A 140 -1.05 0.96 -12.29
C SER A 140 -1.16 1.77 -13.58
N LEU A 141 -2.21 2.59 -13.72
CA LEU A 141 -2.47 3.33 -14.93
C LEU A 141 -1.53 4.53 -15.10
N HIS A 142 -1.23 5.26 -14.02
CA HIS A 142 -0.61 6.58 -14.12
C HIS A 142 0.84 6.66 -13.67
N ASN A 143 1.35 5.69 -12.90
CA ASN A 143 2.78 5.67 -12.56
C ASN A 143 3.61 5.26 -13.80
N PRO A 144 4.55 6.09 -14.29
CA PRO A 144 5.38 5.77 -15.45
C PRO A 144 6.23 4.50 -15.30
N ASN A 145 6.55 4.11 -14.07
CA ASN A 145 7.36 2.91 -13.78
C ASN A 145 6.55 1.62 -13.97
N VAL A 146 5.22 1.68 -13.89
CA VAL A 146 4.37 0.51 -14.15
C VAL A 146 4.20 0.35 -15.66
N LYS A 147 4.89 -0.62 -16.26
CA LYS A 147 4.84 -0.87 -17.71
C LYS A 147 3.57 -1.60 -18.15
N ASP A 148 3.07 -2.50 -17.31
CA ASP A 148 1.88 -3.31 -17.59
C ASP A 148 0.62 -2.59 -17.12
N LYS A 149 -0.04 -1.88 -18.05
CA LYS A 149 -1.26 -1.12 -17.77
C LYS A 149 -2.48 -2.06 -17.89
N PRO A 150 -3.20 -2.35 -16.79
CA PRO A 150 -4.32 -3.28 -16.84
C PRO A 150 -5.44 -2.73 -17.72
N SER A 151 -6.07 -3.60 -18.54
CA SER A 151 -7.29 -3.26 -19.27
C SER A 151 -8.52 -3.29 -18.36
N VAL A 152 -9.64 -2.74 -18.81
CA VAL A 152 -10.92 -2.81 -18.09
C VAL A 152 -11.37 -4.26 -17.84
N GLN A 153 -11.13 -5.17 -18.80
CA GLN A 153 -11.46 -6.59 -18.64
C GLN A 153 -10.61 -7.23 -17.55
N ARG A 154 -9.32 -6.87 -17.46
CA ARG A 154 -8.43 -7.35 -16.40
C ARG A 154 -8.86 -6.79 -15.04
N PHE A 155 -9.16 -5.50 -14.95
CA PHE A 155 -9.66 -4.89 -13.71
C PHE A 155 -10.97 -5.56 -13.23
N THR A 156 -11.88 -5.84 -14.16
CA THR A 156 -13.13 -6.57 -13.88
C THR A 156 -12.85 -7.98 -13.36
N ALA A 157 -11.96 -8.72 -14.03
CA ALA A 157 -11.59 -10.08 -13.62
C ALA A 157 -10.90 -10.12 -12.24
N MET A 158 -10.04 -9.14 -11.93
CA MET A 158 -9.34 -9.03 -10.64
C MET A 158 -10.26 -8.77 -9.45
N ASN A 159 -11.46 -8.22 -9.70
CA ASN A 159 -12.47 -7.88 -8.71
C ASN A 159 -13.69 -8.81 -8.77
N ARG A 160 -13.59 -9.97 -9.42
CA ARG A 160 -14.62 -11.02 -9.30
C ARG A 160 -14.76 -11.49 -7.85
N CYS A 161 -15.97 -11.88 -7.48
CA CYS A 161 -16.34 -12.39 -6.16
C CYS A 161 -16.07 -11.41 -4.99
N ILE A 162 -15.85 -10.12 -5.27
CA ILE A 162 -15.55 -9.11 -4.26
C ILE A 162 -16.78 -8.68 -3.45
N ASN A 163 -18.00 -8.98 -3.91
CA ASN A 163 -19.24 -8.58 -3.27
C ASN A 163 -19.79 -9.72 -2.40
N ASP A 164 -19.08 -10.01 -1.30
CA ASP A 164 -19.35 -11.15 -0.39
C ASP A 164 -19.45 -12.50 -1.11
N GLY A 165 -18.53 -12.75 -2.05
CA GLY A 165 -18.49 -13.97 -2.86
C GLY A 165 -19.22 -13.86 -4.20
N GLY A 166 -20.05 -12.82 -4.39
CA GLY A 166 -20.70 -12.46 -5.66
C GLY A 166 -19.91 -11.44 -6.48
N ASP A 167 -20.32 -11.24 -7.74
CA ASP A 167 -19.72 -10.25 -8.64
C ASP A 167 -20.44 -8.89 -8.55
N LEU A 168 -19.69 -7.80 -8.72
CA LEU A 168 -20.27 -6.46 -8.92
C LEU A 168 -20.72 -6.29 -10.38
N PRO A 169 -21.68 -5.39 -10.67
CA PRO A 169 -22.08 -5.09 -12.03
C PRO A 169 -20.88 -4.66 -12.90
N GLU A 170 -20.75 -5.25 -14.10
CA GLU A 170 -19.63 -4.95 -15.00
C GLU A 170 -19.59 -3.46 -15.39
N GLU A 171 -20.76 -2.85 -15.60
CA GLU A 171 -20.88 -1.43 -15.91
C GLU A 171 -20.35 -0.55 -14.78
N LEU A 172 -20.61 -0.92 -13.51
CA LEU A 172 -20.08 -0.20 -12.36
C LEU A 172 -18.54 -0.26 -12.36
N LEU A 173 -17.95 -1.44 -12.51
CA LEU A 173 -16.48 -1.61 -12.54
C LEU A 173 -15.84 -0.88 -13.72
N ARG A 174 -16.50 -0.88 -14.89
CA ARG A 174 -16.09 -0.13 -16.08
C ARG A 174 -16.09 1.38 -15.82
N ASN A 175 -17.15 1.90 -15.22
CA ASN A 175 -17.26 3.33 -14.90
C ASN A 175 -16.18 3.78 -13.90
N LEU A 176 -15.87 2.96 -12.89
CA LEU A 176 -14.76 3.23 -11.96
C LEU A 176 -13.41 3.22 -12.70
N TYR A 177 -13.18 2.23 -13.56
CA TYR A 177 -11.96 2.11 -14.34
C TYR A 177 -11.76 3.31 -15.28
N ASP A 178 -12.78 3.65 -16.06
CA ASP A 178 -12.71 4.75 -17.03
C ASP A 178 -12.54 6.10 -16.33
N SER A 179 -13.18 6.30 -15.16
CA SER A 179 -12.97 7.51 -14.36
C SER A 179 -11.52 7.68 -13.91
N ILE A 180 -10.89 6.62 -13.38
CA ILE A 180 -9.47 6.68 -13.00
C ILE A 180 -8.59 6.85 -14.22
N LYS A 181 -8.83 6.09 -15.30
CA LYS A 181 -8.04 6.18 -16.53
C LYS A 181 -8.04 7.59 -17.13
N ASN A 182 -9.17 8.28 -17.09
CA ASN A 182 -9.32 9.62 -17.65
C ASN A 182 -8.65 10.69 -16.80
N GLU A 183 -8.68 10.56 -15.47
CA GLU A 183 -8.07 11.53 -14.56
C GLU A 183 -7.46 10.81 -13.34
N PRO A 184 -6.15 10.93 -13.06
CA PRO A 184 -5.57 10.38 -11.83
C PRO A 184 -6.15 11.04 -10.57
N PHE A 185 -5.99 10.42 -9.41
CA PHE A 185 -6.25 11.10 -8.15
C PHE A 185 -5.37 12.36 -8.04
N LYS A 186 -5.98 13.48 -7.64
CA LYS A 186 -5.24 14.71 -7.33
C LYS A 186 -4.92 14.69 -5.84
N ILE A 187 -3.63 14.62 -5.53
CA ILE A 187 -3.16 14.65 -4.15
C ILE A 187 -2.79 16.09 -3.80
N PRO A 188 -3.30 16.64 -2.69
CA PRO A 188 -2.93 17.97 -2.27
C PRO A 188 -1.55 17.95 -1.62
N GLU A 189 -0.73 18.99 -1.87
CA GLU A 189 0.66 19.05 -1.37
C GLU A 189 1.49 17.82 -1.82
N ASP A 190 1.29 17.37 -3.07
CA ASP A 190 1.93 16.19 -3.64
C ASP A 190 3.46 16.34 -3.73
N ASP A 191 4.18 15.46 -3.02
CA ASP A 191 5.64 15.34 -3.01
C ASP A 191 6.13 14.11 -3.79
N GLY A 192 5.22 13.40 -4.48
CA GLY A 192 5.50 12.19 -5.26
C GLY A 192 5.61 10.90 -4.43
N ASN A 193 5.49 10.98 -3.10
CA ASN A 193 5.59 9.84 -2.19
C ASN A 193 4.23 9.35 -1.67
N ASP A 194 3.13 9.85 -2.22
CA ASP A 194 1.79 9.47 -1.78
C ASP A 194 1.43 8.02 -2.12
N LEU A 195 0.66 7.36 -1.24
CA LEU A 195 0.22 5.97 -1.37
C LEU A 195 -0.46 5.70 -2.73
N THR A 196 -1.19 6.68 -3.27
CA THR A 196 -1.89 6.56 -4.57
C THR A 196 -0.95 6.48 -5.78
N HIS A 197 0.32 6.86 -5.62
CA HIS A 197 1.36 6.79 -6.64
C HIS A 197 2.34 5.63 -6.42
N THR A 198 2.43 5.08 -5.20
CA THR A 198 3.44 4.09 -4.82
C THR A 198 2.89 2.68 -4.59
N PHE A 199 1.57 2.46 -4.71
CA PHE A 199 0.88 1.19 -4.43
C PHE A 199 1.38 -0.05 -5.21
N PHE A 200 2.07 0.12 -6.34
CA PHE A 200 2.57 -0.97 -7.19
C PHE A 200 4.03 -0.80 -7.59
N ASN A 201 4.77 0.07 -6.94
CA ASN A 201 6.19 0.08 -7.23
C ASN A 201 6.75 -1.23 -6.67
N PRO A 202 7.38 -2.11 -7.46
CA PRO A 202 8.23 -3.10 -6.83
C PRO A 202 9.17 -2.33 -5.92
N ASP A 203 9.33 -2.77 -4.67
CA ASP A 203 10.26 -2.13 -3.73
C ASP A 203 11.64 -1.99 -4.38
N ARG A 204 11.95 -2.90 -5.32
CA ARG A 204 13.07 -2.83 -6.24
C ARG A 204 12.92 -3.76 -7.44
N GLU A 205 13.43 -3.37 -8.60
CA GLU A 205 13.70 -4.27 -9.73
C GLU A 205 15.10 -4.02 -10.32
N GLY A 206 15.70 -5.04 -10.94
CA GLY A 206 17.07 -4.92 -11.44
C GLY A 206 17.74 -6.23 -11.83
N TRP A 207 18.86 -6.13 -12.56
CA TRP A 207 19.65 -7.30 -12.95
C TRP A 207 20.62 -7.70 -11.85
N LEU A 208 20.54 -8.96 -11.41
CA LEU A 208 21.51 -9.54 -10.48
C LEU A 208 22.06 -10.86 -11.00
N LEU A 209 23.21 -11.26 -10.46
CA LEU A 209 23.74 -12.60 -10.61
C LEU A 209 23.36 -13.43 -9.39
N LYS A 210 22.86 -14.65 -9.59
CA LYS A 210 22.55 -15.57 -8.49
C LYS A 210 23.29 -16.89 -8.61
N LEU A 211 23.70 -17.46 -7.49
CA LEU A 211 24.30 -18.78 -7.44
C LEU A 211 23.22 -19.89 -7.54
N GLY A 212 23.48 -20.90 -8.36
CA GLY A 212 22.63 -22.09 -8.49
C GLY A 212 22.60 -22.95 -7.22
N GLY A 213 21.47 -23.59 -6.96
CA GLY A 213 21.27 -24.47 -5.79
C GLY A 213 21.69 -25.90 -6.05
N GLY A 214 21.83 -26.31 -7.32
CA GLY A 214 22.16 -27.67 -7.73
C GLY A 214 23.52 -28.17 -7.26
N ARG A 215 23.81 -29.45 -7.55
CA ARG A 215 25.09 -30.11 -7.24
C ARG A 215 26.29 -29.34 -7.79
N VAL A 216 26.11 -28.71 -8.96
CA VAL A 216 27.10 -27.78 -9.55
C VAL A 216 26.64 -26.35 -9.33
N LYS A 217 27.47 -25.57 -8.64
CA LYS A 217 27.19 -24.16 -8.32
C LYS A 217 27.59 -23.26 -9.51
N THR A 218 26.60 -22.92 -10.34
CA THR A 218 26.77 -22.00 -11.48
C THR A 218 26.12 -20.65 -11.21
N TRP A 219 26.78 -19.55 -11.61
CA TRP A 219 26.20 -18.21 -11.58
C TRP A 219 25.28 -17.98 -12.79
N LYS A 220 24.10 -17.39 -12.55
CA LYS A 220 23.13 -17.04 -13.60
C LYS A 220 22.67 -15.60 -13.45
N ARG A 221 22.66 -14.85 -14.56
CA ARG A 221 22.07 -13.50 -14.63
C ARG A 221 20.56 -13.62 -14.74
N ARG A 222 19.84 -12.91 -13.87
CA ARG A 222 18.37 -12.94 -13.81
C ARG A 222 17.85 -11.54 -13.52
N TRP A 223 16.68 -11.23 -14.07
CA TRP A 223 15.95 -10.02 -13.73
C TRP A 223 15.18 -10.26 -12.45
N PHE A 224 15.48 -9.50 -11.41
CA PHE A 224 14.85 -9.63 -10.10
C PHE A 224 13.78 -8.57 -9.93
N ILE A 225 12.67 -8.96 -9.30
CA ILE A 225 11.59 -8.08 -8.87
C ILE A 225 11.32 -8.42 -7.40
N LEU A 226 11.42 -7.41 -6.54
CA LEU A 226 11.01 -7.48 -5.14
C LEU A 226 9.62 -6.84 -5.02
N THR A 227 8.64 -7.62 -4.62
CA THR A 227 7.26 -7.17 -4.38
C THR A 227 6.53 -8.20 -3.52
N ASP A 228 5.52 -7.79 -2.77
CA ASP A 228 4.67 -8.68 -1.96
C ASP A 228 5.47 -9.65 -1.04
N ASN A 229 6.52 -9.15 -0.38
CA ASN A 229 7.44 -9.95 0.46
C ASN A 229 8.06 -11.17 -0.23
N CYS A 230 8.10 -11.15 -1.56
CA CYS A 230 8.65 -12.20 -2.39
C CYS A 230 9.71 -11.61 -3.31
N LEU A 231 10.78 -12.37 -3.48
CA LEU A 231 11.80 -12.08 -4.46
C LEU A 231 11.61 -13.00 -5.66
N TYR A 232 11.12 -12.43 -6.75
CA TYR A 232 10.91 -13.10 -8.02
C TYR A 232 12.15 -12.95 -8.89
N TYR A 233 12.46 -13.96 -9.68
CA TYR A 233 13.50 -13.83 -10.69
C TYR A 233 13.11 -14.46 -12.03
N PHE A 234 13.43 -13.75 -13.10
CA PHE A 234 13.05 -14.07 -14.48
C PHE A 234 14.30 -14.28 -15.34
N GLU A 235 14.17 -15.02 -16.43
CA GLU A 235 15.26 -15.19 -17.38
C GLU A 235 15.43 -13.93 -18.24
N TYR A 236 14.31 -13.37 -18.69
CA TYR A 236 14.22 -12.13 -19.45
C TYR A 236 13.23 -11.16 -18.80
N THR A 237 13.41 -9.86 -19.05
CA THR A 237 12.50 -8.80 -18.57
C THR A 237 11.11 -8.86 -19.20
N THR A 238 10.96 -9.62 -20.28
CA THR A 238 9.70 -9.80 -21.03
C THR A 238 8.93 -11.05 -20.60
N ASP A 239 9.50 -11.87 -19.71
CA ASP A 239 8.87 -13.11 -19.27
C ASP A 239 7.62 -12.80 -18.43
N LYS A 240 6.53 -13.51 -18.71
CA LYS A 240 5.27 -13.39 -17.94
C LYS A 240 5.26 -14.26 -16.69
N GLU A 241 6.04 -15.33 -16.68
CA GLU A 241 6.13 -16.27 -15.56
C GLU A 241 7.54 -16.27 -14.96
N PRO A 242 7.67 -16.24 -13.63
CA PRO A 242 8.97 -16.23 -12.97
C PRO A 242 9.68 -17.57 -13.15
N ARG A 243 11.00 -17.51 -13.30
CA ARG A 243 11.86 -18.71 -13.25
C ARG A 243 11.91 -19.28 -11.84
N GLY A 244 11.72 -18.45 -10.82
CA GLY A 244 11.47 -18.91 -9.46
C GLY A 244 11.04 -17.80 -8.52
N ILE A 245 10.52 -18.23 -7.38
CA ILE A 245 9.89 -17.38 -6.36
C ILE A 245 10.54 -17.73 -5.03
N ILE A 246 11.04 -16.72 -4.33
CA ILE A 246 11.65 -16.84 -3.01
C ILE A 246 10.80 -16.01 -2.03
N PRO A 247 9.89 -16.64 -1.28
CA PRO A 247 9.25 -16.01 -0.12
C PRO A 247 10.32 -15.53 0.86
N LEU A 248 10.23 -14.28 1.30
CA LEU A 248 11.19 -13.69 2.22
C LEU A 248 10.83 -13.92 3.70
N GLU A 249 9.71 -14.58 3.96
CA GLU A 249 9.26 -14.95 5.30
C GLU A 249 10.34 -15.75 6.06
N ASN A 250 10.66 -15.30 7.26
CA ASN A 250 11.65 -15.92 8.16
C ASN A 250 13.08 -15.98 7.59
N LEU A 251 13.39 -15.18 6.55
CA LEU A 251 14.75 -15.02 6.05
C LEU A 251 15.40 -13.78 6.66
N SER A 252 16.72 -13.82 6.76
CA SER A 252 17.59 -12.69 7.04
C SER A 252 18.60 -12.51 5.92
N ILE A 253 19.21 -11.33 5.88
CA ILE A 253 20.22 -10.97 4.89
C ILE A 253 21.56 -10.66 5.54
N ARG A 254 22.65 -11.15 4.94
CA ARG A 254 24.02 -10.84 5.34
C ARG A 254 24.91 -10.57 4.12
N GLU A 255 25.89 -9.70 4.29
CA GLU A 255 26.94 -9.49 3.30
C GLU A 255 27.95 -10.64 3.34
N VAL A 256 28.49 -11.01 2.18
CA VAL A 256 29.51 -12.08 2.08
C VAL A 256 30.55 -11.73 1.03
N GLU A 257 31.78 -12.19 1.23
CA GLU A 257 32.79 -12.19 0.19
C GLU A 257 32.69 -13.44 -0.68
N ASP A 258 32.95 -13.29 -1.99
CA ASP A 258 33.01 -14.40 -2.94
C ASP A 258 34.25 -14.24 -3.83
N SER A 259 34.99 -15.32 -4.02
CA SER A 259 36.26 -15.29 -4.78
C SER A 259 36.06 -15.01 -6.28
N LYS A 260 34.85 -15.16 -6.81
CA LYS A 260 34.55 -15.03 -8.24
C LYS A 260 33.62 -13.87 -8.58
N LYS A 261 32.95 -13.27 -7.60
CA LYS A 261 31.91 -12.26 -7.85
C LYS A 261 31.97 -11.14 -6.82
N PRO A 262 31.93 -9.87 -7.27
CA PRO A 262 31.92 -8.74 -6.35
C PRO A 262 30.54 -8.56 -5.73
N ASN A 263 30.47 -7.70 -4.72
CA ASN A 263 29.23 -7.14 -4.16
C ASN A 263 28.20 -8.22 -3.80
N CYS A 264 28.63 -9.26 -3.06
CA CYS A 264 27.79 -10.40 -2.74
C CYS A 264 27.04 -10.26 -1.42
N PHE A 265 25.84 -10.81 -1.38
CA PHE A 265 25.03 -10.98 -0.17
C PHE A 265 24.27 -12.32 -0.21
N GLU A 266 23.78 -12.76 0.95
CA GLU A 266 23.04 -14.00 1.11
C GLU A 266 21.71 -13.79 1.81
N LEU A 267 20.66 -14.42 1.28
CA LEU A 267 19.43 -14.72 2.01
C LEU A 267 19.57 -16.07 2.70
N PHE A 268 19.27 -16.14 3.99
CA PHE A 268 19.43 -17.35 4.80
C PHE A 268 18.40 -17.39 5.94
N ILE A 269 18.15 -18.57 6.50
CA ILE A 269 17.32 -18.73 7.69
C ILE A 269 18.21 -18.52 8.94
N PRO A 270 17.91 -17.55 9.82
CA PRO A 270 18.60 -17.41 11.10
C PRO A 270 18.54 -18.68 11.93
N ASP A 271 19.62 -19.00 12.64
CA ASP A 271 19.71 -20.13 13.59
C ASP A 271 19.47 -21.55 13.01
N HIS A 272 19.20 -21.69 11.71
CA HIS A 272 18.93 -22.95 11.03
C HIS A 272 19.71 -23.08 9.70
N LYS A 273 21.05 -23.17 9.78
CA LYS A 273 21.95 -23.12 8.62
C LYS A 273 21.77 -24.26 7.59
N ASP A 274 21.28 -25.41 8.02
CA ASP A 274 21.12 -26.59 7.15
C ASP A 274 19.71 -26.75 6.58
N GLN A 275 18.77 -25.90 7.01
CA GLN A 275 17.39 -25.97 6.54
C GLN A 275 17.29 -25.41 5.12
N VAL A 276 16.55 -26.14 4.26
CA VAL A 276 16.24 -25.68 2.90
C VAL A 276 15.22 -24.56 2.97
N ILE A 277 15.51 -23.45 2.30
CA ILE A 277 14.61 -22.31 2.13
C ILE A 277 13.44 -22.75 1.26
N LYS A 278 12.22 -22.56 1.78
CA LYS A 278 10.98 -22.82 1.03
C LYS A 278 10.89 -21.85 -0.13
N ALA A 279 11.09 -22.35 -1.34
CA ALA A 279 11.04 -21.60 -2.58
C ALA A 279 10.62 -22.54 -3.71
N CYS A 280 10.18 -22.00 -4.84
CA CYS A 280 9.90 -22.79 -6.04
C CYS A 280 10.68 -22.26 -7.26
N LYS A 281 10.91 -23.14 -8.23
CA LYS A 281 11.52 -22.80 -9.51
C LYS A 281 10.91 -23.62 -10.64
N THR A 282 11.01 -23.10 -11.85
CA THR A 282 10.56 -23.80 -13.06
C THR A 282 11.76 -24.43 -13.76
N GLU A 283 11.71 -25.75 -13.98
CA GLU A 283 12.71 -26.50 -14.74
C GLU A 283 12.60 -26.23 -16.25
N ALA A 284 13.51 -26.78 -17.04
CA ALA A 284 13.54 -26.54 -18.49
C ALA A 284 12.31 -27.12 -19.22
N ASP A 285 11.68 -28.14 -18.63
CA ASP A 285 10.46 -28.79 -19.13
C ASP A 285 9.17 -28.10 -18.67
N GLY A 286 9.27 -26.95 -17.98
CA GLY A 286 8.12 -26.19 -17.50
C GLY A 286 7.55 -26.66 -16.17
N ARG A 287 8.08 -27.74 -15.57
CA ARG A 287 7.61 -28.20 -14.26
C ARG A 287 8.06 -27.26 -13.14
N VAL A 288 7.13 -26.95 -12.24
CA VAL A 288 7.44 -26.26 -10.97
C VAL A 288 7.92 -27.28 -9.95
N VAL A 289 9.09 -27.04 -9.36
CA VAL A 289 9.69 -27.89 -8.34
C VAL A 289 10.16 -27.03 -7.16
N GLU A 290 10.30 -27.65 -5.99
CA GLU A 290 10.89 -26.98 -4.83
C GLU A 290 12.36 -26.61 -5.06
N GLY A 291 12.76 -25.47 -4.51
CA GLY A 291 14.14 -25.04 -4.43
C GLY A 291 14.96 -25.96 -3.53
N ASN A 292 16.26 -26.01 -3.76
CA ASN A 292 17.18 -26.87 -3.01
C ASN A 292 18.30 -26.04 -2.34
N HIS A 293 17.99 -24.79 -2.03
CA HIS A 293 18.92 -23.80 -1.48
C HIS A 293 18.79 -23.75 0.04
N THR A 294 19.89 -23.94 0.77
CA THR A 294 19.99 -23.57 2.19
C THR A 294 20.31 -22.09 2.39
N PHE A 295 20.85 -21.45 1.35
CA PHE A 295 21.02 -19.99 1.24
C PHE A 295 20.92 -19.57 -0.23
N TYR A 296 20.52 -18.34 -0.49
CA TYR A 296 20.60 -17.72 -1.82
C TYR A 296 21.71 -16.68 -1.84
N ARG A 297 22.84 -17.02 -2.47
CA ARG A 297 23.92 -16.07 -2.73
C ARG A 297 23.66 -15.29 -4.03
N ILE A 298 23.72 -13.97 -3.92
CA ILE A 298 23.40 -13.01 -4.97
C ILE A 298 24.54 -11.99 -5.07
N SER A 299 24.84 -11.52 -6.29
CA SER A 299 25.88 -10.55 -6.59
C SER A 299 25.29 -9.40 -7.41
N ALA A 300 25.51 -8.17 -6.95
CA ALA A 300 25.09 -6.96 -7.63
C ALA A 300 26.20 -6.38 -8.54
N PRO A 301 25.82 -5.69 -9.63
CA PRO A 301 26.77 -5.01 -10.52
C PRO A 301 27.69 -4.00 -9.81
N THR A 302 27.16 -3.21 -8.87
CA THR A 302 27.95 -2.22 -8.10
C THR A 302 27.76 -2.36 -6.59
N ALA A 303 28.61 -1.69 -5.81
CA ALA A 303 28.50 -1.67 -4.36
C ALA A 303 27.24 -0.89 -3.92
N GLU A 304 26.94 0.20 -4.62
CA GLU A 304 25.75 1.02 -4.40
C GLU A 304 24.48 0.20 -4.63
N GLU A 305 24.40 -0.52 -5.77
CA GLU A 305 23.26 -1.40 -6.06
C GLU A 305 23.13 -2.53 -5.02
N LYS A 306 24.24 -3.08 -4.52
CA LYS A 306 24.21 -4.09 -3.44
C LYS A 306 23.57 -3.54 -2.18
N ASP A 307 24.01 -2.36 -1.71
CA ASP A 307 23.50 -1.75 -0.49
C ASP A 307 22.01 -1.40 -0.64
N GLU A 308 21.66 -0.87 -1.80
CA GLU A 308 20.31 -0.60 -2.23
C GLU A 308 19.39 -1.84 -2.21
N TRP A 309 19.83 -2.97 -2.78
CA TRP A 309 19.10 -4.24 -2.72
C TRP A 309 18.97 -4.78 -1.30
N ILE A 310 20.04 -4.71 -0.51
CA ILE A 310 20.01 -5.14 0.89
C ILE A 310 18.97 -4.33 1.68
N ASN A 311 18.95 -3.02 1.50
CA ASN A 311 18.02 -2.13 2.21
C ASN A 311 16.56 -2.40 1.81
N SER A 312 16.26 -2.52 0.51
CA SER A 312 14.91 -2.86 0.06
C SER A 312 14.45 -4.22 0.59
N ILE A 313 15.31 -5.25 0.54
CA ILE A 313 14.96 -6.59 1.06
C ILE A 313 14.77 -6.57 2.58
N ARG A 314 15.60 -5.83 3.33
CA ARG A 314 15.41 -5.66 4.78
C ARG A 314 14.09 -4.98 5.10
N ALA A 315 13.71 -3.95 4.34
CA ALA A 315 12.43 -3.27 4.50
C ALA A 315 11.26 -4.23 4.25
N ALA A 316 11.31 -5.02 3.17
CA ALA A 316 10.28 -6.02 2.86
C ALA A 316 10.20 -7.16 3.90
N ILE A 317 11.33 -7.64 4.42
CA ILE A 317 11.37 -8.63 5.52
C ILE A 317 10.83 -8.01 6.82
N SER A 318 11.11 -6.73 7.04
CA SER A 318 10.61 -5.92 8.15
C SER A 318 9.16 -5.49 7.91
N LYS A 319 8.28 -6.46 7.64
CA LYS A 319 6.80 -6.41 7.65
C LYS A 319 6.18 -5.12 7.11
N ASP A 320 5.38 -5.24 6.03
CA ASP A 320 4.28 -4.31 5.80
C ASP A 320 2.96 -4.90 6.33
N PRO A 321 2.51 -4.51 7.55
CA PRO A 321 1.22 -4.92 8.10
C PRO A 321 0.03 -4.58 7.21
N PHE A 322 0.18 -3.64 6.27
CA PHE A 322 -0.89 -3.18 5.39
C PHE A 322 -1.29 -4.26 4.37
N TYR A 323 -0.33 -4.90 3.70
CA TYR A 323 -0.63 -5.94 2.70
C TYR A 323 -1.19 -7.21 3.35
N GLU A 324 -0.67 -7.62 4.52
CA GLU A 324 -1.23 -8.74 5.29
C GLU A 324 -2.69 -8.49 5.66
N MET A 325 -3.01 -7.26 6.10
CA MET A 325 -4.36 -6.85 6.44
C MET A 325 -5.29 -6.85 5.22
N LEU A 326 -4.86 -6.32 4.07
CA LEU A 326 -5.64 -6.37 2.82
C LEU A 326 -5.91 -7.80 2.36
N ALA A 327 -4.90 -8.67 2.41
CA ALA A 327 -5.04 -10.08 2.05
C ALA A 327 -6.02 -10.81 3.00
N ALA A 328 -5.94 -10.54 4.32
CA ALA A 328 -6.84 -11.11 5.31
C ALA A 328 -8.31 -10.70 5.07
N ARG A 329 -8.57 -9.42 4.78
CA ARG A 329 -9.92 -8.94 4.46
C ARG A 329 -10.44 -9.51 3.15
N LYS A 330 -9.61 -9.58 2.10
CA LYS A 330 -10.01 -10.22 0.82
C LYS A 330 -10.35 -11.70 1.00
N LYS A 331 -9.60 -12.41 1.85
CA LYS A 331 -9.90 -13.81 2.20
C LYS A 331 -11.22 -13.94 2.95
N LYS A 332 -11.51 -13.04 3.91
CA LYS A 332 -12.79 -13.01 4.63
C LYS A 332 -13.98 -12.85 3.68
N VAL A 333 -13.93 -11.86 2.78
CA VAL A 333 -14.99 -11.57 1.79
C VAL A 333 -15.21 -12.73 0.83
N SER A 334 -14.13 -13.38 0.36
CA SER A 334 -14.23 -14.52 -0.58
C SER A 334 -14.60 -15.86 0.08
N SER A 335 -14.41 -16.01 1.40
CA SER A 335 -14.65 -17.25 2.14
C SER A 335 -16.14 -17.52 2.48
N LEU A 336 -17.03 -16.56 2.25
CA LEU A 336 -18.48 -16.72 2.48
C LEU A 336 -19.17 -17.69 1.50
N LYS A 337 -18.42 -18.31 0.58
CA LYS A 337 -18.87 -19.37 -0.32
C LYS A 337 -19.20 -20.72 0.33
N GLY A 338 -19.14 -20.83 1.66
CA GLY A 338 -19.15 -22.11 2.38
C GLY A 338 -20.27 -22.35 3.38
N LEU A 339 -21.31 -21.50 3.43
CA LEU A 339 -22.49 -21.72 4.29
C LEU A 339 -23.78 -21.71 3.47
#